data_AF-A0AAE8NL82-F1
#
_entry.id   AF-A0AAE8NL82-F1
#
_cell.length_a   1.000
_cell.length_b   1.000
_cell.length_c   1.000
_cell.angle_alpha   90.00
_cell.angle_beta   90.00
_cell.angle_gamma   90.00
#
_symmetry.space_group_name_H-M   'P 1'
#
loop_
_entity.id
_entity.type
_entity.pdbx_description
1 polymer ?
#
loop_
_entity_poly.entity_id
_entity_poly.type
_entity_poly.pdbx_seq_one_letter_code
_entity_poly.pdbx_strand_id
1 'polypeptide(L)'
;MPVASWQLLCREWGTRFREDFATAPGPMTRGWDTLRDTARDTIERGDVVHLQAIAGPLIVATVCADRVHDGLVDEHAYGAIVTGLGAAYPAGEPASFTLGERVSFARDNVIHLEQCAVRTARGRG
;
A
#
# COMPACT_ATOMS: atom_id res chain seq x y z
N MET A 1 6.42 23.50 2.84
CA MET A 1 5.21 22.92 3.47
C MET A 1 5.27 23.17 4.98
N PRO A 2 4.24 23.74 5.62
CA PRO A 2 4.25 23.93 7.08
C PRO A 2 4.03 22.59 7.78
N VAL A 3 4.85 22.31 8.79
CA VAL A 3 4.93 21.02 9.51
C VAL A 3 3.60 20.53 10.10
N ALA A 4 2.63 21.44 10.32
CA ALA A 4 1.34 21.15 10.93
C ALA A 4 0.41 20.31 10.02
N SER A 5 0.43 20.52 8.70
CA SER A 5 -0.37 19.74 7.76
C SER A 5 0.14 18.31 7.64
N TRP A 6 1.47 18.13 7.73
CA TRP A 6 2.12 16.82 7.75
C TRP A 6 1.75 16.03 9.01
N GLN A 7 1.80 16.67 10.18
CA GLN A 7 1.42 16.04 11.44
C GLN A 7 -0.06 15.62 11.51
N LEU A 8 -0.97 16.39 10.88
CA LEU A 8 -2.38 16.01 10.75
C LEU A 8 -2.56 14.79 9.83
N LEU A 9 -1.84 14.75 8.72
CA LEU A 9 -1.77 13.59 7.83
C LEU A 9 -1.22 12.35 8.55
N CYS A 10 -0.11 12.45 9.30
CA CYS A 10 0.41 11.36 10.13
C CYS A 10 -0.64 10.83 11.13
N ARG A 11 -1.49 11.71 11.65
CA ARG A 11 -2.50 11.38 12.66
C ARG A 11 -3.71 10.66 12.08
N GLU A 12 -4.08 10.95 10.83
CA GLU A 12 -5.20 10.31 10.12
C GLU A 12 -4.79 9.09 9.27
N TRP A 13 -3.52 9.01 8.86
CA TRP A 13 -3.01 8.04 7.87
C TRP A 13 -1.94 7.10 8.40
N GLY A 14 -1.54 7.23 9.68
CA GLY A 14 -0.51 6.41 10.30
C GLY A 14 0.88 7.05 10.26
N THR A 15 1.82 6.47 11.00
CA THR A 15 3.19 6.97 11.17
C THR A 15 4.19 6.37 10.18
N ARG A 16 3.75 5.49 9.27
CA ARG A 16 4.61 4.75 8.33
C ARG A 16 4.52 5.34 6.94
N PHE A 17 5.68 5.74 6.44
CA PHE A 17 5.85 6.41 5.16
C PHE A 17 6.59 5.52 4.18
N ARG A 18 6.64 5.96 2.92
CA ARG A 18 7.37 5.26 1.85
C ARG A 18 8.82 4.91 2.23
N GLU A 19 9.44 5.71 3.11
CA GLU A 19 10.80 5.51 3.60
C GLU A 19 10.95 4.29 4.53
N ASP A 20 9.86 3.78 5.10
CA ASP A 20 9.88 2.53 5.89
C ASP A 20 9.94 1.27 5.01
N PHE A 21 9.75 1.42 3.69
CA PHE A 21 9.69 0.32 2.73
C PHE A 21 10.91 0.31 1.80
N ALA A 22 11.43 -0.89 1.56
CA ALA A 22 12.50 -1.11 0.60
C ALA A 22 11.99 -0.84 -0.82
N THR A 23 12.90 -0.38 -1.69
CA THR A 23 12.65 -0.35 -3.14
C THR A 23 12.63 -1.79 -3.65
N ALA A 24 11.63 -2.14 -4.46
CA ALA A 24 11.53 -3.47 -5.03
C ALA A 24 12.73 -3.73 -5.97
N PRO A 25 13.46 -4.85 -5.83
CA PRO A 25 14.70 -5.11 -6.58
C PRO A 25 14.49 -5.49 -8.07
N GLY A 26 13.30 -5.26 -8.63
CA GLY A 26 12.98 -5.66 -9.99
C GLY A 26 11.66 -5.07 -10.49
N PRO A 27 11.26 -5.38 -11.74
CA PRO A 27 9.98 -4.92 -12.26
C PRO A 27 8.85 -5.44 -11.37
N MET A 28 7.94 -4.55 -10.97
CA MET A 28 6.76 -4.89 -10.18
C MET A 28 6.00 -6.03 -10.84
N THR A 29 5.86 -7.14 -10.12
CA THR A 29 5.08 -8.28 -10.60
C THR A 29 3.59 -7.99 -10.40
N ARG A 30 2.75 -8.44 -11.34
CA ARG A 30 1.30 -8.23 -11.29
C ARG A 30 0.56 -9.55 -11.40
N GLY A 31 -0.34 -9.79 -10.46
CA GLY A 31 -1.36 -10.83 -10.51
C GLY A 31 -2.73 -10.20 -10.69
N TRP A 32 -3.66 -10.93 -11.31
CA TRP A 32 -5.08 -10.61 -11.34
C TRP A 32 -5.85 -11.89 -11.62
N ASP A 33 -7.07 -12.03 -11.07
CA ASP A 33 -7.94 -13.15 -11.41
C ASP A 33 -8.45 -12.97 -12.85
N THR A 34 -8.01 -13.80 -13.79
CA THR A 34 -8.40 -13.67 -15.21
C THR A 34 -9.90 -13.87 -15.47
N LEU A 35 -10.65 -14.39 -14.49
CA LEU A 35 -12.10 -14.61 -14.58
C LEU A 35 -12.91 -13.46 -13.99
N ARG A 36 -12.32 -12.65 -13.10
CA ARG A 36 -13.03 -11.62 -12.32
C ARG A 36 -12.46 -10.22 -12.48
N ASP A 37 -11.18 -10.13 -12.76
CA ASP A 37 -10.39 -8.90 -12.72
C ASP A 37 -9.94 -8.49 -14.12
N THR A 38 -9.70 -7.19 -14.29
CA THR A 38 -9.19 -6.61 -15.54
C THR A 38 -7.77 -6.13 -15.33
N ALA A 39 -6.87 -6.56 -16.23
CA ALA A 39 -5.49 -6.12 -16.26
C ALA A 39 -5.43 -4.60 -16.48
N ARG A 40 -4.77 -3.89 -15.55
CA ARG A 40 -4.64 -2.43 -15.57
C ARG A 40 -3.20 -2.01 -15.32
N ASP A 41 -2.82 -0.82 -15.78
CA ASP A 41 -1.52 -0.24 -15.41
C ASP A 41 -1.58 0.61 -14.13
N THR A 42 -2.79 0.93 -13.67
CA THR A 42 -3.05 1.67 -12.44
C THR A 42 -3.12 0.73 -11.24
N ILE A 43 -2.70 1.26 -10.09
CA ILE A 43 -3.04 0.70 -8.77
C ILE A 43 -4.33 1.40 -8.39
N GLU A 44 -5.35 0.67 -7.95
CA GLU A 44 -6.65 1.22 -7.61
C GLU A 44 -7.12 0.75 -6.23
N ARG A 45 -8.13 1.43 -5.69
CA ARG A 45 -8.72 1.07 -4.39
C ARG A 45 -9.27 -0.35 -4.43
N GLY A 46 -8.84 -1.17 -3.47
CA GLY A 46 -9.21 -2.58 -3.34
C GLY A 46 -8.14 -3.54 -3.87
N ASP A 47 -7.13 -3.05 -4.59
CA ASP A 47 -5.97 -3.86 -4.95
C ASP A 47 -5.18 -4.26 -3.70
N VAL A 48 -4.48 -5.38 -3.79
CA VAL A 48 -3.61 -5.87 -2.72
C VAL A 48 -2.16 -5.70 -3.16
N VAL A 49 -1.38 -5.00 -2.34
CA VAL A 49 0.04 -4.74 -2.57
C VAL A 49 0.88 -5.48 -1.55
N HIS A 50 1.99 -6.05 -2.04
CA HIS A 50 3.02 -6.65 -1.21
C HIS A 50 4.22 -5.70 -1.16
N LEU A 51 4.57 -5.27 0.05
CA LEU A 51 5.62 -4.31 0.35
C LEU A 51 6.67 -4.99 1.23
N GLN A 52 7.95 -4.78 0.98
CA GLN A 52 9.00 -5.23 1.89
C GLN A 52 9.37 -4.08 2.83
N ALA A 53 9.20 -4.27 4.13
CA ALA A 53 9.74 -3.33 5.11
C ALA A 53 11.28 -3.37 5.07
N ILE A 54 11.95 -2.21 5.21
CA ILE A 54 13.43 -2.14 5.20
C ILE A 54 14.03 -3.00 6.32
N ALA A 55 13.43 -2.96 7.50
CA ALA A 55 13.82 -3.73 8.67
C ALA A 55 12.61 -4.48 9.22
N GLY A 56 12.08 -5.45 8.47
CA GLY A 56 10.86 -6.13 8.90
C GLY A 56 10.34 -7.20 7.94
N PRO A 57 9.11 -7.68 8.20
CA PRO A 57 8.48 -8.69 7.38
C PRO A 57 7.95 -8.13 6.06
N LEU A 58 7.63 -9.04 5.14
CA LEU A 58 6.80 -8.71 4.00
C LEU A 58 5.42 -8.27 4.51
N ILE A 59 4.95 -7.11 4.07
CA ILE A 59 3.66 -6.54 4.44
C ILE A 59 2.70 -6.73 3.29
N VAL A 60 1.53 -7.26 3.58
CA VAL A 60 0.40 -7.34 2.65
C VAL A 60 -0.59 -6.26 3.05
N ALA A 61 -0.86 -5.32 2.15
CA ALA A 61 -1.75 -4.22 2.42
C ALA A 61 -2.79 -4.07 1.30
N THR A 62 -4.01 -3.69 1.66
CA THR A 62 -5.08 -3.42 0.70
C THR A 62 -5.18 -1.91 0.47
N VAL A 63 -5.12 -1.50 -0.79
CA VAL A 63 -5.17 -0.10 -1.20
C VAL A 63 -6.52 0.49 -0.81
N CYS A 64 -6.51 1.52 0.02
CA CYS A 64 -7.70 2.21 0.49
C CYS A 64 -7.83 3.61 -0.09
N ALA A 65 -6.70 4.25 -0.42
CA ALA A 65 -6.64 5.57 -1.02
C ALA A 65 -5.72 5.53 -2.25
N ASP A 66 -6.21 6.02 -3.38
CA ASP A 66 -5.54 5.94 -4.67
C ASP A 66 -5.45 7.32 -5.35
N ARG A 67 -4.42 7.49 -6.18
CA ARG A 67 -4.14 8.68 -6.98
C ARG A 67 -5.32 9.14 -7.84
N VAL A 68 -6.09 8.21 -8.41
CA VAL A 68 -7.20 8.55 -9.32
C VAL A 68 -8.37 9.18 -8.56
N HIS A 69 -8.55 8.82 -7.28
CA HIS A 69 -9.75 9.16 -6.52
C HIS A 69 -9.52 10.17 -5.41
N ASP A 70 -8.35 10.13 -4.75
CA ASP A 70 -8.12 10.86 -3.49
C ASP A 70 -7.17 12.06 -3.63
N GLY A 71 -6.59 12.30 -4.82
CA GLY A 71 -5.79 13.49 -5.10
C GLY A 71 -4.65 13.71 -4.10
N LEU A 72 -3.92 12.63 -3.78
CA LEU A 72 -2.84 12.63 -2.79
C LEU A 72 -1.81 13.74 -3.05
N VAL A 73 -1.42 14.45 -1.98
CA VAL A 73 -0.54 15.64 -2.00
C VAL A 73 0.85 15.34 -2.58
N ASP A 74 1.31 14.10 -2.43
CA ASP A 74 2.51 13.60 -3.08
C ASP A 74 2.06 12.78 -4.30
N GLU A 75 2.44 13.22 -5.50
CA GLU A 75 2.00 12.65 -6.79
C GLU A 75 2.42 11.17 -6.97
N HIS A 76 3.23 10.64 -6.05
CA HIS A 76 3.77 9.29 -6.06
C HIS A 76 3.40 8.46 -4.82
N ALA A 77 2.61 8.99 -3.89
CA ALA A 77 2.18 8.26 -2.70
C ALA A 77 0.81 7.59 -2.92
N TYR A 78 0.66 6.37 -2.42
CA TYR A 78 -0.57 5.59 -2.33
C TYR A 78 -0.84 5.24 -0.87
N GLY A 79 -2.11 5.12 -0.49
CA GLY A 79 -2.52 4.73 0.87
C GLY A 79 -3.09 3.31 0.89
N ALA A 80 -2.57 2.46 1.78
CA ALA A 80 -3.09 1.12 2.02
C ALA A 80 -3.27 0.82 3.50
N ILE A 81 -4.12 -0.18 3.79
CA ILE A 81 -4.33 -0.72 5.12
C ILE A 81 -3.66 -2.10 5.17
N VAL A 82 -2.80 -2.32 6.15
CA VAL A 82 -2.16 -3.62 6.37
C VAL A 82 -3.23 -4.67 6.67
N THR A 83 -3.36 -5.67 5.81
CA THR A 83 -4.30 -6.79 5.95
C THR A 83 -3.62 -8.11 6.22
N GLY A 84 -2.30 -8.20 6.01
CA GLY A 84 -1.51 -9.39 6.31
C GLY A 84 -0.05 -9.07 6.58
N LEU A 85 0.60 -9.97 7.32
CA LEU A 85 2.03 -9.97 7.56
C LEU A 85 2.57 -11.30 7.04
N GLY A 86 3.46 -11.24 6.05
CA GLY A 86 4.16 -12.38 5.48
C GLY A 86 5.36 -12.80 6.33
N ALA A 87 6.10 -13.80 5.84
CA ALA A 87 7.29 -14.29 6.53
C ALA A 87 8.36 -13.19 6.65
N ALA A 88 8.98 -13.11 7.82
CA ALA A 88 10.06 -12.17 8.09
C ALA A 88 11.30 -12.50 7.25
N TYR A 89 11.81 -11.52 6.50
CA TYR A 89 13.15 -11.60 5.94
C TYR A 89 14.15 -11.15 7.01
N PRO A 90 15.26 -11.88 7.26
CA PRO A 90 16.12 -11.57 8.38
C PRO A 90 17.08 -10.44 8.00
N ALA A 91 16.93 -9.26 8.59
CA ALA A 91 18.03 -8.37 8.99
C ALA A 91 17.47 -7.07 9.59
N GLY A 92 17.71 -6.85 10.87
CA GLY A 92 17.41 -5.59 11.58
C GLY A 92 16.30 -5.70 12.61
N GLU A 93 16.32 -4.80 13.59
CA GLU A 93 15.28 -4.70 14.63
C GLU A 93 13.89 -4.73 14.00
N PRO A 94 12.94 -5.54 14.49
CA PRO A 94 11.66 -5.70 13.84
C PRO A 94 10.90 -4.38 13.90
N ALA A 95 10.72 -3.74 12.76
CA ALA A 95 9.64 -2.79 12.60
C ALA A 95 8.33 -3.56 12.84
N SER A 96 7.73 -3.33 14.01
CA SER A 96 6.42 -3.89 14.37
C SER A 96 5.35 -3.20 13.52
N PHE A 97 4.74 -3.95 12.59
CA PHE A 97 3.55 -3.53 11.85
C PHE A 97 2.33 -4.21 12.45
N THR A 98 1.22 -3.47 12.55
CA THR A 98 -0.03 -4.01 13.08
C THR A 98 -1.04 -4.23 11.96
N LEU A 99 -1.86 -5.29 12.06
CA LEU A 99 -3.01 -5.46 11.18
C LEU A 99 -4.00 -4.29 11.37
N GLY A 100 -4.50 -3.73 10.28
CA GLY A 100 -5.35 -2.55 10.27
C GLY A 100 -4.60 -1.22 10.32
N GLU A 101 -3.27 -1.25 10.44
CA GLU A 101 -2.43 -0.05 10.36
C GLU A 101 -2.50 0.56 8.96
N ARG A 102 -2.61 1.88 8.87
CA ARG A 102 -2.58 2.61 7.60
C ARG A 102 -1.13 2.95 7.27
N VAL A 103 -0.75 2.69 6.03
CA VAL A 103 0.61 2.89 5.52
C VAL A 103 0.56 3.65 4.21
N SER A 104 1.56 4.50 4.00
CA SER A 104 1.77 5.18 2.72
C SER A 104 2.97 4.56 2.00
N PHE A 105 2.84 4.30 0.70
CA PHE A 105 3.89 3.66 -0.10
C PHE A 105 3.96 4.28 -1.51
N ALA A 106 5.10 4.13 -2.17
CA ALA A 106 5.24 4.49 -3.59
C ALA A 106 5.15 3.24 -4.48
N ARG A 107 4.86 3.45 -5.77
CA ARG A 107 4.81 2.36 -6.76
C ARG A 107 6.12 1.56 -6.80
N ASP A 108 7.26 2.22 -6.66
CA ASP A 108 8.59 1.59 -6.61
C ASP A 108 8.83 0.71 -5.36
N ASN A 109 8.01 0.84 -4.32
CA ASN A 109 8.08 -0.04 -3.15
C ASN A 109 7.31 -1.36 -3.35
N VAL A 110 6.47 -1.44 -4.38
CA VAL A 110 5.59 -2.59 -4.60
C VAL A 110 6.36 -3.71 -5.29
N ILE A 111 6.51 -4.83 -4.57
CA ILE A 111 7.13 -6.05 -5.11
C ILE A 111 6.12 -6.80 -5.99
N HIS A 112 4.89 -6.88 -5.48
CA HIS A 112 3.81 -7.59 -6.11
C HIS A 112 2.49 -6.85 -5.92
N LEU A 113 1.74 -6.72 -7.00
CA LEU A 113 0.40 -6.12 -7.05
C LEU A 113 -0.60 -7.19 -7.50
N GLU A 114 -1.53 -7.55 -6.63
CA GLU A 114 -2.72 -8.31 -7.00
C GLU A 114 -3.84 -7.31 -7.31
N GLN A 115 -4.22 -7.23 -8.58
CA GLN A 115 -5.29 -6.35 -9.02
C GLN A 115 -6.62 -7.01 -8.75
N CYS A 116 -7.47 -6.33 -8.03
CA CYS A 116 -8.84 -6.76 -7.83
C CYS A 116 -9.77 -5.86 -8.65
N ALA A 117 -10.80 -6.43 -9.24
CA ALA A 117 -11.91 -5.65 -9.74
C ALA A 117 -12.43 -4.81 -8.59
N VAL A 118 -12.54 -3.50 -8.82
CA VAL A 118 -13.17 -2.60 -7.85
C VAL A 118 -14.55 -3.18 -7.57
N ARG A 119 -14.70 -3.81 -6.40
CA ARG A 119 -16.00 -4.02 -5.79
C ARG A 119 -16.46 -2.61 -5.46
N THR A 120 -17.09 -1.97 -6.45
CA THR A 120 -17.99 -0.86 -6.21
C THR A 120 -18.89 -1.41 -5.13
N ALA A 121 -18.75 -0.90 -3.91
CA ALA A 121 -19.66 -1.22 -2.84
C ALA A 121 -21.01 -0.76 -3.36
N ARG A 122 -21.75 -1.70 -3.92
CA ARG A 122 -23.10 -1.51 -4.41
C ARG A 122 -23.86 -1.06 -3.19
N GLY A 123 -24.23 0.22 -3.18
CA GLY A 123 -25.03 0.81 -2.13
C GLY A 123 -26.24 -0.07 -1.82
N ARG A 124 -26.49 -0.21 -0.52
CA ARG A 124 -27.73 -0.69 0.08
C ARG A 124 -27.68 -0.15 1.52
N GLY A 125 -28.58 0.67 2.00
CA GLY A 125 -29.84 1.22 1.49
C GLY A 125 -30.45 2.01 2.63
#